data_AF-A0ABD5WZ02-F1
#
_entry.id   AF-A0ABD5WZ02-F1
#
_cell.length_a   1.000
_cell.length_b   1.000
_cell.length_c   1.000
_cell.angle_alpha   90.00
_cell.angle_beta   90.00
_cell.angle_gamma   90.00
#
_symmetry.space_group_name_H-M   'P 1'
#
loop_
_entity.id
_entity.type
_entity.pdbx_description
1 polymer ?
#
loop_
_entity_poly.entity_id
_entity_poly.type
_entity_poly.pdbx_seq_one_letter_code
_entity_poly.pdbx_strand_id
1 'polypeptide(L)'
;MSIARTFQALEIYDILTNLVPGGILLLSVSVVIKIEEYVSFQNSGISIGISLIAAFVLGHVIQAIASQLNGTPTLFGRIVRSSKGEDVDDLSVRITHIEESLWPMVKRKFSLPEDFDDYGALMRLLISHLETIPATRALRFQALFSFHRSMWAVSMIVAGLVMVGVFLKCLGIVAVRSYLILVVTAIGSLMSILIFRSRKEKFNRLFVQYTIVDFYSDQIDEVSRLKRPAE
;
A
#
# COMPACT_ATOMS: atom_id res chain seq x y z
N MET A 1 -28.82 11.10 5.73
CA MET A 1 -28.26 11.72 4.51
C MET A 1 -26.88 12.36 4.72
N SER A 2 -26.56 12.93 5.90
CA SER A 2 -25.22 13.48 6.20
C SER A 2 -24.11 12.40 6.27
N ILE A 3 -24.40 11.23 6.85
CA ILE A 3 -23.45 10.11 6.97
C ILE A 3 -22.94 9.62 5.59
N ALA A 4 -23.81 9.58 4.58
CA ALA A 4 -23.46 9.16 3.23
C ALA A 4 -22.51 10.15 2.52
N ARG A 5 -22.54 11.46 2.86
CA ARG A 5 -21.58 12.45 2.36
C ARG A 5 -20.23 12.34 3.07
N THR A 6 -20.21 12.02 4.36
CA THR A 6 -18.95 11.81 5.10
C THR A 6 -18.22 10.55 4.62
N PHE A 7 -18.94 9.50 4.25
CA PHE A 7 -18.36 8.31 3.59
C PHE A 7 -17.98 8.54 2.12
N GLN A 8 -18.45 9.62 1.49
CA GLN A 8 -18.06 10.01 0.14
C GLN A 8 -16.62 10.57 0.08
N ALA A 9 -16.09 11.00 1.24
CA ALA A 9 -14.70 11.41 1.41
C ALA A 9 -13.76 10.26 1.82
N LEU A 10 -14.31 9.09 2.19
CA LEU A 10 -13.54 7.86 2.38
C LEU A 10 -13.46 7.17 1.03
N GLU A 11 -12.33 7.34 0.34
CA GLU A 11 -12.11 6.57 -0.86
C GLU A 11 -12.12 5.08 -0.51
N ILE A 12 -12.68 4.24 -1.39
CA ILE A 12 -12.70 2.77 -1.20
C ILE A 12 -11.27 2.25 -0.91
N TYR A 13 -10.26 2.94 -1.43
CA TYR A 13 -8.86 2.64 -1.18
C TYR A 13 -8.41 2.92 0.25
N ASP A 14 -8.94 3.93 0.93
CA ASP A 14 -8.63 4.20 2.34
C ASP A 14 -9.18 3.09 3.24
N ILE A 15 -10.39 2.62 2.93
CA ILE A 15 -10.99 1.47 3.62
C ILE A 15 -10.09 0.23 3.42
N LEU A 16 -9.72 -0.06 2.18
CA LEU A 16 -8.92 -1.24 1.86
C LEU A 16 -7.52 -1.17 2.48
N THR A 17 -6.86 -0.01 2.40
CA THR A 17 -5.44 0.11 2.74
C THR A 17 -5.18 0.48 4.20
N ASN A 18 -6.16 1.05 4.91
CA ASN A 18 -6.06 1.40 6.33
C ASN A 18 -7.01 0.57 7.20
N LEU A 19 -8.33 0.67 6.96
CA LEU A 19 -9.33 0.06 7.85
C LEU A 19 -9.19 -1.46 7.93
N VAL A 20 -9.02 -2.14 6.78
CA VAL A 20 -8.91 -3.60 6.73
C VAL A 20 -7.66 -4.12 7.48
N PRO A 21 -6.43 -3.65 7.19
CA PRO A 21 -5.24 -4.07 7.93
C PRO A 21 -5.34 -3.84 9.44
N GLY A 22 -5.81 -2.67 9.88
CA GLY A 22 -5.93 -2.39 11.30
C GLY A 22 -7.06 -3.16 11.98
N GLY A 23 -8.16 -3.43 11.27
CA GLY A 23 -9.23 -4.30 11.74
C GLY A 23 -8.76 -5.74 11.93
N ILE A 24 -7.95 -6.26 11.01
CA ILE A 24 -7.34 -7.60 11.13
C ILE A 24 -6.39 -7.66 12.32
N LEU A 25 -5.60 -6.60 12.56
CA LEU A 25 -4.74 -6.54 13.74
C LEU A 25 -5.57 -6.55 15.04
N LEU A 26 -6.60 -5.71 15.14
CA LEU A 26 -7.49 -5.71 16.32
C LEU A 26 -8.14 -7.07 16.54
N LEU A 27 -8.69 -7.68 15.48
CA LEU A 27 -9.27 -9.02 15.56
C LEU A 27 -8.24 -10.05 16.03
N SER A 28 -7.01 -9.96 15.53
CA SER A 28 -5.93 -10.86 15.95
C SER A 28 -5.58 -10.69 17.42
N VAL A 29 -5.57 -9.46 17.94
CA VAL A 29 -5.46 -9.19 19.38
C VAL A 29 -6.60 -9.84 20.15
N SER A 30 -7.84 -9.72 19.68
CA SER A 30 -9.02 -10.35 20.29
C SER A 30 -9.00 -11.88 20.30
N VAL A 31 -8.35 -12.47 19.30
CA VAL A 31 -8.21 -13.92 19.15
C VAL A 31 -7.08 -14.47 20.02
N VAL A 32 -5.98 -13.73 20.16
CA VAL A 32 -4.83 -14.12 20.98
C VAL A 32 -5.10 -13.85 22.46
N ILE A 33 -5.56 -12.65 22.80
CA ILE A 33 -5.75 -12.16 24.17
C ILE A 33 -7.23 -12.18 24.50
N LYS A 34 -7.58 -12.64 25.71
CA LYS A 34 -8.95 -12.53 26.23
C LYS A 34 -9.25 -11.11 26.69
N ILE A 35 -9.41 -10.19 25.75
CA ILE A 35 -9.67 -8.77 26.02
C ILE A 35 -10.91 -8.52 26.87
N GLU A 36 -11.90 -9.42 26.84
CA GLU A 36 -13.10 -9.31 27.69
C GLU A 36 -12.79 -9.35 29.19
N GLU A 37 -11.64 -9.91 29.59
CA GLU A 37 -11.19 -9.91 30.99
C GLU A 37 -10.60 -8.55 31.41
N TYR A 38 -10.23 -7.70 30.44
CA TYR A 38 -9.58 -6.41 30.66
C TYR A 38 -10.45 -5.20 30.32
N VAL A 39 -11.40 -5.37 29.40
CA VAL A 39 -12.23 -4.28 28.89
C VAL A 39 -13.69 -4.71 28.85
N SER A 40 -14.50 -4.07 29.68
CA SER A 40 -15.96 -4.23 29.67
C SER A 40 -16.62 -3.07 28.92
N PHE A 41 -17.31 -3.35 27.82
CA PHE A 41 -18.09 -2.35 27.11
C PHE A 41 -19.56 -2.39 27.56
N GLN A 42 -20.05 -1.30 28.16
CA GLN A 42 -21.44 -1.18 28.60
C GLN A 42 -22.43 -0.92 27.44
N ASN A 43 -21.96 -0.43 26.30
CA ASN A 43 -22.78 -0.14 25.12
C ASN A 43 -22.10 -0.67 23.84
N SER A 44 -22.76 -1.63 23.19
CA SER A 44 -22.26 -2.30 21.99
C SER A 44 -22.16 -1.38 20.78
N GLY A 45 -22.98 -0.33 20.67
CA GLY A 45 -22.91 0.62 19.56
C GLY A 45 -21.65 1.50 19.63
N ILE A 46 -21.33 1.98 20.83
CA ILE A 46 -20.16 2.83 21.08
C ILE A 46 -18.87 2.02 20.90
N SER A 47 -18.84 0.76 21.35
CA SER A 47 -17.65 -0.09 21.20
C SER A 47 -17.31 -0.39 19.75
N ILE A 48 -18.31 -0.62 18.89
CA ILE A 48 -18.10 -0.80 17.44
C ILE A 48 -17.51 0.47 16.83
N GLY A 49 -18.07 1.64 17.16
CA GLY A 49 -17.55 2.93 16.67
C GLY A 49 -16.10 3.17 17.07
N ILE A 50 -15.77 2.96 18.34
CA ILE A 50 -14.39 3.08 18.86
C ILE A 50 -13.47 2.08 18.16
N SER A 51 -13.92 0.84 17.97
CA SER A 51 -13.13 -0.21 17.30
C SER A 51 -12.83 0.12 15.84
N LEU A 52 -13.78 0.73 15.12
CA LEU A 52 -13.58 1.18 13.75
C LEU A 52 -12.57 2.33 13.67
N ILE A 53 -12.64 3.30 14.59
CA ILE A 53 -11.67 4.39 14.66
C ILE A 53 -10.28 3.84 15.00
N ALA A 54 -10.19 2.96 15.99
CA ALA A 54 -8.94 2.30 16.37
C ALA A 54 -8.36 1.48 15.21
N ALA A 55 -9.20 0.73 14.48
CA ALA A 55 -8.79 -0.01 13.29
C ALA A 55 -8.22 0.92 12.23
N PHE A 56 -8.88 2.05 11.96
CA PHE A 56 -8.42 3.01 10.96
C PHE A 56 -7.06 3.62 11.35
N VAL A 57 -6.89 4.06 12.60
CA VAL A 57 -5.62 4.61 13.10
C VAL A 57 -4.51 3.57 13.08
N LEU A 58 -4.78 2.36 13.55
CA LEU A 58 -3.80 1.26 13.50
C LEU A 58 -3.42 0.91 12.06
N GLY A 59 -4.36 1.02 11.12
CA GLY A 59 -4.10 0.90 9.69
C GLY A 59 -3.02 1.84 9.18
N HIS A 60 -3.07 3.12 9.56
CA HIS A 60 -2.04 4.09 9.21
C HIS A 60 -0.69 3.77 9.85
N VAL A 61 -0.69 3.34 11.12
CA VAL A 61 0.55 2.91 11.80
C VAL A 61 1.17 1.71 11.08
N ILE A 62 0.35 0.73 10.70
CA ILE A 62 0.76 -0.43 9.91
C ILE A 62 1.36 0.01 8.58
N GLN A 63 0.72 0.95 7.87
CA GLN A 63 1.26 1.46 6.61
C GLN A 63 2.64 2.12 6.78
N ALA A 64 2.83 2.89 7.86
CA ALA A 64 4.11 3.51 8.17
C ALA A 64 5.19 2.45 8.42
N ILE A 65 4.89 1.45 9.26
CA ILE A 65 5.79 0.31 9.52
C ILE A 65 6.09 -0.44 8.22
N ALA A 66 5.07 -0.73 7.42
CA ALA A 66 5.21 -1.48 6.18
C ALA A 66 6.05 -0.71 5.13
N SER A 67 6.00 0.63 5.16
CA SER A 67 6.86 1.48 4.35
C SER A 67 8.33 1.35 4.75
N GLN A 68 8.62 1.35 6.06
CA GLN A 68 9.99 1.16 6.57
C GLN A 68 10.52 -0.24 6.25
N LEU A 69 9.71 -1.29 6.45
CA LEU A 69 10.11 -2.68 6.21
C LEU A 69 10.35 -3.00 4.73
N ASN A 70 9.74 -2.25 3.81
CA ASN A 70 9.93 -2.45 2.37
C ASN A 70 11.13 -1.71 1.79
N GLY A 71 11.69 -0.74 2.51
CA GLY A 71 12.71 0.15 1.98
C GLY A 71 12.20 1.05 0.83
N THR A 72 13.12 1.79 0.23
CA THR A 72 12.85 2.70 -0.89
C THR A 72 12.57 1.92 -2.18
N PRO A 73 11.42 2.12 -2.85
CA PRO A 73 11.14 1.49 -4.13
C PRO A 73 12.15 1.95 -5.20
N THR A 74 12.94 1.01 -5.75
CA THR A 74 13.99 1.32 -6.74
C THR A 74 13.58 1.06 -8.19
N LEU A 75 12.49 0.31 -8.42
CA LEU A 75 12.10 -0.14 -9.77
C LEU A 75 11.86 1.02 -10.74
N PHE A 76 11.12 2.04 -10.32
CA PHE A 76 10.86 3.22 -11.14
C PHE A 76 12.16 3.94 -11.53
N GLY A 77 13.05 4.18 -10.56
CA GLY A 77 14.34 4.81 -10.83
C GLY A 77 15.22 4.01 -11.79
N ARG A 78 15.19 2.67 -11.69
CA ARG A 78 15.90 1.79 -12.65
C ARG A 78 15.35 1.93 -14.08
N ILE A 79 14.02 2.03 -14.24
CA ILE A 79 13.41 2.25 -15.56
C ILE A 79 13.80 3.62 -16.12
N VAL A 80 13.78 4.67 -15.29
CA VAL A 80 14.18 6.02 -15.73
C VAL A 80 15.65 6.04 -16.15
N ARG A 81 16.57 5.45 -15.36
CA ARG A 81 17.99 5.32 -15.72
C ARG A 81 18.17 4.58 -17.05
N SER A 82 17.48 3.46 -17.23
CA SER A 82 17.49 2.72 -18.49
C SER A 82 16.98 3.57 -19.66
N SER A 83 15.92 4.37 -19.48
CA SER A 83 15.43 5.29 -20.51
C SER A 83 16.40 6.45 -20.83
N LYS A 84 17.33 6.77 -19.92
CA LYS A 84 18.45 7.70 -20.17
C LYS A 84 19.60 7.04 -20.96
N GLY A 85 19.53 5.74 -21.24
CA GLY A 85 20.58 4.98 -21.89
C GLY A 85 21.66 4.45 -20.94
N GLU A 86 21.43 4.50 -19.62
CA GLU A 86 22.32 3.83 -18.66
C GLU A 86 22.10 2.31 -18.73
N ASP A 87 23.20 1.54 -18.69
CA ASP A 87 23.13 0.08 -18.61
C ASP A 87 22.73 -0.32 -17.18
N VAL A 88 21.58 -0.99 -17.05
CA VAL A 88 21.00 -1.36 -15.76
C VAL A 88 20.74 -2.87 -15.76
N ASP A 89 21.50 -3.60 -14.95
CA ASP A 89 21.32 -5.03 -14.75
C ASP A 89 19.93 -5.37 -14.18
N ASP A 90 19.34 -6.45 -14.67
CA ASP A 90 18.14 -7.12 -14.14
C ASP A 90 16.89 -6.22 -14.02
N LEU A 91 16.42 -5.71 -15.16
CA LEU A 91 15.12 -5.05 -15.28
C LEU A 91 13.99 -6.08 -15.34
N SER A 92 13.16 -6.09 -14.29
CA SER A 92 11.97 -6.95 -14.22
C SER A 92 10.81 -6.52 -15.13
N VAL A 93 10.97 -5.41 -15.85
CA VAL A 93 10.03 -4.85 -16.83
C VAL A 93 10.73 -4.78 -18.20
N ARG A 94 10.06 -5.25 -19.25
CA ARG A 94 10.57 -5.16 -20.62
C ARG A 94 10.49 -3.70 -21.07
N ILE A 95 11.62 -3.12 -21.46
CA ILE A 95 11.68 -1.78 -22.05
C ILE A 95 11.06 -1.84 -23.46
N THR A 96 10.05 -1.02 -23.69
CA THR A 96 9.46 -0.77 -25.01
C THR A 96 9.60 0.71 -25.36
N HIS A 97 9.12 1.09 -26.55
CA HIS A 97 9.05 2.50 -26.95
C HIS A 97 8.37 3.41 -25.90
N ILE A 98 7.40 2.88 -25.15
CA ILE A 98 6.70 3.64 -24.11
C ILE A 98 7.66 4.00 -22.97
N GLU A 99 8.43 3.04 -22.46
CA GLU A 99 9.39 3.27 -21.39
C GLU A 99 10.59 4.13 -21.85
N GLU A 100 11.06 3.95 -23.09
CA GLU A 100 12.14 4.78 -23.67
C GLU A 100 11.73 6.26 -23.79
N SER A 101 10.47 6.51 -24.15
CA SER A 101 9.95 7.87 -24.30
C SER A 101 9.57 8.54 -22.98
N LEU A 102 9.65 7.82 -21.85
CA LEU A 102 9.30 8.35 -20.53
C LEU A 102 10.15 9.57 -20.14
N TRP A 103 11.48 9.43 -20.15
CA TRP A 103 12.39 10.50 -19.71
C TRP A 103 12.20 11.84 -20.43
N PRO A 104 12.20 11.91 -21.78
CA PRO A 104 12.00 13.19 -22.45
C PRO A 104 10.62 13.79 -22.17
N MET A 105 9.58 12.97 -21.97
CA MET A 105 8.24 13.45 -21.64
C MET A 105 8.18 14.04 -20.24
N VAL A 106 8.67 13.34 -19.21
CA VAL A 106 8.63 13.84 -17.83
C VAL A 106 9.53 15.06 -17.64
N LYS A 107 10.70 15.08 -18.28
CA LYS A 107 11.62 16.22 -18.27
C LYS A 107 10.94 17.48 -18.81
N ARG A 108 10.24 17.35 -19.93
CA ARG A 108 9.47 18.46 -20.53
C ARG A 108 8.27 18.86 -19.68
N LYS A 109 7.45 17.90 -19.23
CA LYS A 109 6.21 18.16 -18.49
C LYS A 109 6.47 18.86 -17.15
N PHE A 110 7.49 18.43 -16.42
CA PHE A 110 7.82 18.96 -15.10
C PHE A 110 8.98 19.96 -15.10
N SER A 111 9.51 20.33 -16.28
CA SER A 111 10.65 21.25 -16.42
C SER A 111 11.85 20.87 -15.54
N LEU A 112 12.20 19.58 -15.54
CA LEU A 112 13.26 19.04 -14.68
C LEU A 112 14.64 19.55 -15.12
N PRO A 113 15.56 19.82 -14.18
CA PRO A 113 16.92 20.20 -14.53
C PRO A 113 17.67 19.02 -15.18
N GLU A 114 18.73 19.34 -15.93
CA GLU A 114 19.53 18.35 -16.68
C GLU A 114 20.15 17.26 -15.79
N ASP A 115 20.54 17.63 -14.57
CA ASP A 115 21.21 16.80 -13.57
C ASP A 115 20.27 16.13 -12.57
N PHE A 116 18.95 16.14 -12.82
CA PHE A 116 17.97 15.56 -11.90
C PHE A 116 18.16 14.05 -11.70
N ASP A 117 18.34 13.63 -10.45
CA ASP A 117 18.62 12.25 -10.03
C ASP A 117 17.68 11.69 -8.92
N ASP A 118 16.82 12.51 -8.31
CA ASP A 118 15.83 12.06 -7.32
C ASP A 118 14.59 11.43 -7.98
N TYR A 119 14.75 10.19 -8.43
CA TYR A 119 13.66 9.42 -9.04
C TYR A 119 12.48 9.15 -8.09
N GLY A 120 12.68 9.25 -6.77
CA GLY A 120 11.61 9.15 -5.79
C GLY A 120 10.72 10.40 -5.79
N ALA A 121 11.31 11.59 -5.89
CA ALA A 121 10.58 12.84 -6.11
C ALA A 121 9.86 12.82 -7.47
N LEU A 122 10.50 12.32 -8.53
CA LEU A 122 9.86 12.20 -9.84
C LEU A 122 8.64 11.27 -9.83
N MET A 123 8.72 10.12 -9.16
CA MET A 123 7.57 9.22 -9.00
C MET A 123 6.42 9.92 -8.27
N ARG A 124 6.72 10.71 -7.23
CA ARG A 124 5.72 11.49 -6.50
C ARG A 124 5.05 12.54 -7.38
N LEU A 125 5.81 13.26 -8.21
CA LEU A 125 5.26 14.22 -9.17
C LEU A 125 4.36 13.54 -10.21
N LEU A 126 4.78 12.39 -10.74
CA LEU A 126 3.98 11.60 -11.67
C LEU A 126 2.66 11.13 -11.05
N ILE A 127 2.71 10.55 -9.86
CA ILE A 127 1.49 10.11 -9.16
C ILE A 127 0.57 11.29 -8.90
N SER A 128 1.10 12.41 -8.38
CA SER A 128 0.32 13.61 -8.12
C SER A 128 -0.33 14.16 -9.40
N HIS A 129 0.36 14.11 -10.54
CA HIS A 129 -0.23 14.43 -11.83
C HIS A 129 -1.37 13.46 -12.19
N LEU A 130 -1.14 12.16 -12.06
CA LEU A 130 -2.16 11.13 -12.37
C LEU A 130 -3.38 11.17 -11.44
N GLU A 131 -3.25 11.69 -10.22
CA GLU A 131 -4.38 11.95 -9.31
C GLU A 131 -5.33 13.03 -9.83
N THR A 132 -4.83 13.95 -10.65
CA THR A 132 -5.69 14.95 -11.31
C THR A 132 -6.51 14.38 -12.47
N ILE A 133 -6.17 13.16 -12.92
CA ILE A 133 -6.83 12.48 -14.04
C ILE A 133 -7.84 11.47 -13.51
N PRO A 134 -9.12 11.55 -13.94
CA PRO A 134 -10.12 10.61 -13.47
C PRO A 134 -9.84 9.17 -13.94
N ALA A 135 -9.97 8.22 -13.02
CA ALA A 135 -10.01 6.77 -13.29
C ALA A 135 -8.74 6.12 -13.90
N THR A 136 -7.55 6.55 -13.47
CA THR A 136 -6.30 5.89 -13.88
C THR A 136 -6.17 4.49 -13.26
N ARG A 137 -5.61 3.55 -14.03
CA ARG A 137 -5.32 2.18 -13.56
C ARG A 137 -4.17 2.21 -12.56
N ALA A 138 -3.23 3.14 -12.73
CA ALA A 138 -2.13 3.36 -11.81
C ALA A 138 -2.58 3.51 -10.34
N LEU A 139 -3.59 4.34 -10.06
CA LEU A 139 -4.10 4.56 -8.70
C LEU A 139 -4.72 3.30 -8.08
N ARG A 140 -5.44 2.49 -8.89
CA ARG A 140 -5.97 1.20 -8.44
C ARG A 140 -4.83 0.25 -8.04
N PHE A 141 -3.79 0.18 -8.85
CA PHE A 141 -2.63 -0.67 -8.55
C PHE A 141 -1.79 -0.12 -7.40
N GLN A 142 -1.73 1.20 -7.20
CA GLN A 142 -1.11 1.82 -6.03
C GLN A 142 -1.81 1.37 -4.74
N ALA A 143 -3.14 1.47 -4.71
CA ALA A 143 -3.93 1.02 -3.56
C ALA A 143 -3.74 -0.48 -3.33
N LEU A 144 -3.75 -1.29 -4.38
CA LEU A 144 -3.56 -2.74 -4.27
C LEU A 144 -2.15 -3.10 -3.79
N PHE A 145 -1.12 -2.40 -4.26
CA PHE A 145 0.25 -2.54 -3.78
C PHE A 145 0.38 -2.14 -2.31
N SER A 146 -0.19 -0.99 -1.92
CA SER A 146 -0.20 -0.53 -0.53
C SER A 146 -0.90 -1.51 0.39
N PHE A 147 -2.05 -2.05 -0.02
CA PHE A 147 -2.78 -3.08 0.70
C PHE A 147 -1.94 -4.35 0.93
N HIS A 148 -1.34 -4.90 -0.13
CA HIS A 148 -0.51 -6.11 0.00
C HIS A 148 0.70 -5.88 0.90
N ARG A 149 1.31 -4.70 0.81
CA ARG A 149 2.40 -4.27 1.69
C ARG A 149 1.95 -4.21 3.15
N SER A 150 0.81 -3.58 3.45
CA SER A 150 0.24 -3.52 4.79
C SER A 150 -0.10 -4.91 5.32
N MET A 151 -0.72 -5.77 4.51
CA MET A 151 -1.06 -7.13 4.91
C MET A 151 0.16 -8.00 5.23
N TRP A 152 1.26 -7.83 4.49
CA TRP A 152 2.54 -8.46 4.81
C TRP A 152 3.05 -8.01 6.19
N ALA A 153 3.01 -6.70 6.47
CA ALA A 153 3.40 -6.15 7.76
C ALA A 153 2.49 -6.63 8.90
N VAL A 154 1.17 -6.60 8.73
CA VAL A 154 0.21 -7.16 9.69
C VAL A 154 0.54 -8.60 10.01
N SER A 155 0.82 -9.42 8.99
CA SER A 155 1.12 -10.84 9.21
C SER A 155 2.37 -11.04 10.06
N MET A 156 3.41 -10.20 9.89
CA MET A 156 4.60 -10.21 10.76
C MET A 156 4.28 -9.73 12.18
N ILE A 157 3.48 -8.67 12.33
CA ILE A 157 3.06 -8.16 13.63
C ILE A 157 2.23 -9.22 14.37
N VAL A 158 1.32 -9.90 13.69
CA VAL A 158 0.49 -10.98 14.28
C VAL A 158 1.35 -12.17 14.68
N ALA A 159 2.34 -12.55 13.88
CA ALA A 159 3.29 -13.60 14.27
C ALA A 159 4.06 -13.20 15.54
N GLY A 160 4.55 -11.95 15.62
CA GLY A 160 5.18 -11.40 16.82
C GLY A 160 4.23 -11.35 18.03
N LEU A 161 2.98 -10.95 17.82
CA LEU A 161 1.94 -10.91 18.84
C LEU A 161 1.68 -12.29 19.44
N VAL A 162 1.64 -13.36 18.63
CA VAL A 162 1.50 -14.72 19.14
C VAL A 162 2.70 -15.12 20.00
N MET A 163 3.93 -14.82 19.55
CA MET A 163 5.14 -15.12 20.32
C MET A 163 5.16 -14.38 21.67
N VAL A 164 4.84 -13.09 21.66
CA VAL A 164 4.73 -12.27 22.88
C VAL A 164 3.59 -12.78 23.77
N GLY A 165 2.45 -13.15 23.20
CA GLY A 165 1.31 -13.69 23.93
C GLY A 165 1.64 -15.00 24.65
N VAL A 166 2.35 -15.92 24.00
CA VAL A 166 2.84 -17.16 24.63
C VAL A 166 3.79 -16.83 25.78
N PHE A 167 4.75 -15.94 25.55
CA PHE A 167 5.72 -15.53 26.56
C PHE A 167 5.04 -14.91 27.80
N LEU A 168 4.13 -13.96 27.60
CA LEU A 168 3.39 -13.30 28.68
C LEU A 168 2.46 -14.27 29.44
N LYS A 169 1.89 -15.27 28.74
CA LYS A 169 1.12 -16.34 29.38
C LYS A 169 2.00 -17.20 30.28
N CYS A 170 3.20 -17.57 29.84
CA CYS A 170 4.16 -18.33 30.65
C CYS A 170 4.57 -17.59 31.91
N LEU A 171 4.63 -16.25 31.86
CA LEU A 171 4.87 -15.39 33.02
C LEU A 171 3.63 -15.17 33.91
N GLY A 172 2.45 -15.65 33.50
CA GLY A 172 1.19 -15.45 34.22
C GLY A 172 0.65 -14.02 34.17
N ILE A 173 1.15 -13.17 33.26
CA ILE A 173 0.78 -11.76 33.16
C ILE A 173 -0.54 -11.58 32.37
N VAL A 174 -0.71 -12.37 31.30
CA VAL A 174 -1.83 -12.21 30.36
C VAL A 174 -2.63 -13.51 30.19
N ALA A 175 -3.96 -13.37 30.23
CA ALA A 175 -4.88 -14.45 29.89
C ALA A 175 -5.02 -14.60 28.37
N VAL A 176 -4.60 -15.76 27.88
CA VAL A 176 -4.64 -16.13 26.46
C VAL A 176 -5.73 -17.18 26.25
N ARG A 177 -6.47 -17.08 25.14
CA ARG A 177 -7.63 -17.92 24.82
C ARG A 177 -7.38 -19.43 24.96
N SER A 178 -6.55 -19.99 24.07
CA SER A 178 -6.20 -21.42 24.04
C SER A 178 -4.93 -21.64 23.22
N TYR A 179 -4.12 -22.64 23.58
CA TYR A 179 -2.93 -23.01 22.82
C TYR A 179 -3.27 -23.41 21.38
N LEU A 180 -4.40 -24.09 21.16
CA LEU A 180 -4.85 -24.45 19.81
C LEU A 180 -5.10 -23.21 18.95
N ILE A 181 -5.76 -22.20 19.51
CA ILE A 181 -6.02 -20.93 18.81
C ILE A 181 -4.69 -20.25 18.45
N LEU A 182 -3.74 -20.20 19.38
CA LEU A 182 -2.41 -19.63 19.11
C LEU A 182 -1.68 -20.35 17.99
N VAL A 183 -1.69 -21.68 17.97
CA VAL A 183 -1.04 -22.47 16.91
C VAL A 183 -1.69 -22.19 15.56
N VAL A 184 -3.02 -22.15 15.49
CA VAL A 184 -3.75 -21.83 14.26
C VAL A 184 -3.43 -20.41 13.79
N THR A 185 -3.44 -19.42 14.69
CA THR A 185 -3.07 -18.03 14.37
C THR A 185 -1.62 -17.93 13.90
N ALA A 186 -0.68 -18.65 14.53
CA ALA A 186 0.72 -18.69 14.13
C ALA A 186 0.87 -19.24 12.70
N ILE A 187 0.28 -20.41 12.41
CA ILE A 187 0.34 -21.03 11.07
C ILE A 187 -0.30 -20.10 10.04
N GLY A 188 -1.48 -19.55 10.33
CA GLY A 188 -2.16 -18.60 9.45
C GLY A 188 -1.33 -17.35 9.15
N SER A 189 -0.64 -16.81 10.17
CA SER A 189 0.24 -15.65 10.01
C SER A 189 1.46 -15.97 9.16
N LEU A 190 2.11 -17.13 9.35
CA LEU A 190 3.26 -17.57 8.57
C LEU A 190 2.89 -17.80 7.11
N MET A 191 1.77 -18.46 6.84
CA MET A 191 1.24 -18.64 5.48
C MET A 191 0.95 -17.29 4.82
N SER A 192 0.36 -16.35 5.56
CA SER A 192 0.06 -15.02 5.05
C SER A 192 1.35 -14.25 4.72
N ILE A 193 2.39 -14.34 5.55
CA ILE A 193 3.71 -13.74 5.27
C ILE A 193 4.24 -14.22 3.91
N LEU A 194 4.21 -15.52 3.63
CA LEU A 194 4.71 -16.08 2.37
C LEU A 194 3.88 -15.61 1.15
N ILE A 195 2.56 -15.64 1.27
CA ILE A 195 1.64 -15.23 0.19
C ILE A 195 1.80 -13.74 -0.10
N PHE A 196 1.77 -12.88 0.92
CA PHE A 196 1.87 -11.45 0.70
C PHE A 196 3.28 -11.02 0.27
N ARG A 197 4.33 -11.69 0.74
CA ARG A 197 5.71 -11.43 0.27
C ARG A 197 5.86 -11.69 -1.22
N SER A 198 5.43 -12.86 -1.70
CA SER A 198 5.55 -13.25 -3.12
C SER A 198 4.75 -12.33 -4.05
N ARG A 199 3.55 -11.89 -3.62
CA ARG A 199 2.67 -11.04 -4.44
C ARG A 199 3.10 -9.57 -4.46
N LYS A 200 3.75 -9.09 -3.39
CA LYS A 200 4.18 -7.68 -3.23
C LYS A 200 5.01 -7.19 -4.42
N GLU A 201 5.96 -7.99 -4.88
CA GLU A 201 6.84 -7.64 -6.01
C GLU A 201 6.07 -7.54 -7.33
N LYS A 202 5.16 -8.49 -7.58
CA LYS A 202 4.28 -8.47 -8.75
C LYS A 202 3.44 -7.20 -8.79
N PHE A 203 2.85 -6.80 -7.67
CA PHE A 203 2.03 -5.59 -7.61
C PHE A 203 2.86 -4.30 -7.71
N ASN A 204 4.07 -4.26 -7.15
CA ASN A 204 4.99 -3.14 -7.35
C ASN A 204 5.30 -2.94 -8.84
N ARG A 205 5.58 -4.04 -9.56
CA ARG A 205 5.85 -4.01 -11.00
C ARG A 205 4.66 -3.48 -11.78
N LEU A 206 3.47 -4.00 -11.52
CA LEU A 206 2.25 -3.57 -12.20
C LEU A 206 1.95 -2.10 -11.92
N PHE A 207 2.11 -1.66 -10.67
CA PHE A 207 1.93 -0.25 -10.30
C PHE A 207 2.83 0.65 -11.15
N VAL A 208 4.15 0.41 -11.14
CA VAL A 208 5.11 1.23 -11.90
C VAL A 208 4.81 1.20 -13.40
N GLN A 209 4.52 0.02 -13.96
CA GLN A 209 4.21 -0.14 -15.38
C GLN A 209 2.95 0.66 -15.77
N TYR A 210 1.87 0.54 -15.00
CA TYR A 210 0.64 1.28 -15.29
C TYR A 210 0.78 2.78 -15.04
N THR A 211 1.61 3.22 -14.08
CA THR A 211 1.95 4.64 -13.93
C THR A 211 2.58 5.20 -15.20
N ILE A 212 3.55 4.49 -15.78
CA ILE A 212 4.23 4.91 -17.01
C ILE A 212 3.25 4.93 -18.19
N VAL A 213 2.48 3.85 -18.38
CA VAL A 213 1.53 3.73 -19.48
C VAL A 213 0.42 4.78 -19.39
N ASP A 214 -0.16 4.98 -18.22
CA ASP A 214 -1.25 5.96 -18.06
C ASP A 214 -0.71 7.39 -18.25
N PHE A 215 0.52 7.70 -17.79
CA PHE A 215 1.16 8.99 -18.07
C PHE A 215 1.44 9.20 -19.56
N TYR A 216 1.99 8.20 -20.25
CA TYR A 216 2.24 8.26 -21.68
C TYR A 216 0.96 8.48 -22.49
N SER A 217 -0.11 7.76 -22.14
CA SER A 217 -1.42 7.91 -22.80
C SER A 217 -1.96 9.33 -22.64
N ASP A 218 -1.88 9.91 -21.44
CA ASP A 218 -2.32 11.28 -21.17
C ASP A 218 -1.52 12.30 -21.99
N GLN A 219 -0.19 12.14 -22.06
CA GLN A 219 0.67 13.04 -22.83
C GLN A 219 0.41 12.98 -24.34
N ILE A 220 0.10 11.81 -24.89
CA ILE A 220 -0.31 11.69 -26.30
C ILE A 220 -1.65 12.37 -26.54
N ASP A 221 -2.62 12.15 -25.65
CA ASP A 221 -3.94 12.76 -25.77
C ASP A 221 -3.84 14.29 -25.72
N GLU A 222 -3.04 14.84 -24.80
CA GLU A 222 -2.75 16.29 -24.70
C GLU A 222 -2.18 16.85 -26.01
N VAL A 223 -1.15 16.20 -26.57
CA VAL A 223 -0.55 16.61 -27.85
C VAL A 223 -1.54 16.49 -29.01
N SER A 224 -2.38 15.46 -29.02
CA SER A 224 -3.39 15.27 -30.07
C SER A 224 -4.47 16.37 -30.04
N ARG A 225 -4.86 16.84 -28.85
CA ARG A 225 -5.83 17.94 -28.68
C ARG A 225 -5.25 19.26 -29.15
N LEU A 226 -3.99 19.54 -28.85
CA LEU A 226 -3.31 20.76 -29.30
C LEU A 226 -3.13 20.82 -30.82
N LYS A 227 -3.14 19.67 -31.51
CA LYS A 227 -3.04 19.58 -32.97
C LYS A 227 -4.38 19.63 -33.69
N ARG A 228 -5.53 19.57 -32.99
CA ARG A 228 -6.84 19.76 -33.64
C ARG A 228 -7.02 21.25 -33.93
N PRO A 229 -7.37 21.65 -35.17
CA PRO A 229 -7.75 23.02 -35.45
C PRO A 229 -8.96 23.38 -34.58
N ALA A 230 -8.97 24.59 -34.02
CA ALA A 230 -10.14 25.11 -33.34
C ALA A 230 -11.28 25.22 -34.37
N GLU A 231 -12.32 24.40 -34.19
CA GLU A 231 -13.61 24.57 -34.90
C GLU A 231 -14.40 25.72 -34.28
#